data_AF-A0A920U5X4-F1
#
_entry.id   AF-A0A920U5X4-F1
#
_cell.length_a   1.000
_cell.length_b   1.000
_cell.length_c   1.000
_cell.angle_alpha   90.00
_cell.angle_beta   90.00
_cell.angle_gamma   90.00
#
_symmetry.space_group_name_H-M   'P 1'
#
loop_
_entity.id
_entity.type
_entity.pdbx_description
1 polymer ?
#
loop_
_entity_poly.entity_id
_entity_poly.type
_entity_poly.pdbx_seq_one_letter_code
_entity_poly.pdbx_strand_id
1 'polypeptide(L)'
;MASYNKSEAQEWAWDTLKGQWTTLVTPFTPDNQVDLEGMKRNVRHVRNLGTVGAGCTWNMGEFWSLSHNERIQVMDAVAEAAESSWPIGAHVTSTNANEMISLAQHAEAQGFDLLIVAPPYMATKTEDQVIEYVRLLADNTDLAIMFYNSPQFGIIMSPYGMGQLCSIPNVVGVKGSQLQSANFY
;
A
#
# COMPACT_ATOMS: atom_id res chain seq x y z
N MET A 1 15.49 3.27 3.32
CA MET A 1 15.58 1.92 2.71
C MET A 1 15.00 0.93 3.69
N ALA A 2 14.19 -0.01 3.19
CA ALA A 2 13.62 -1.08 4.00
C ALA A 2 14.72 -1.88 4.71
N SER A 3 14.38 -2.44 5.87
CA SER A 3 15.31 -3.20 6.72
C SER A 3 15.48 -4.67 6.29
N TYR A 4 14.88 -5.06 5.17
CA TYR A 4 14.81 -6.42 4.67
C TYR A 4 15.04 -6.45 3.16
N ASN A 5 15.42 -7.61 2.62
CA ASN A 5 15.37 -7.89 1.18
C ASN A 5 14.12 -8.72 0.81
N LYS A 6 13.85 -8.85 -0.49
CA LYS A 6 12.65 -9.54 -1.02
C LYS A 6 12.39 -10.93 -0.42
N SER A 7 13.44 -11.69 -0.10
CA SER A 7 13.30 -13.05 0.47
C SER A 7 12.97 -13.06 1.96
N GLU A 8 13.27 -11.96 2.67
CA GLU A 8 13.01 -11.76 4.10
C GLU A 8 11.67 -11.03 4.35
N ALA A 9 11.03 -10.51 3.29
CA ALA A 9 9.83 -9.69 3.38
C ALA A 9 8.70 -10.35 4.20
N GLN A 10 8.52 -11.67 4.05
CA GLN A 10 7.53 -12.40 4.84
C GLN A 10 7.88 -12.38 6.34
N GLU A 11 9.09 -12.78 6.72
CA GLU A 11 9.55 -12.77 8.12
C GLU A 11 9.44 -11.37 8.74
N TRP A 12 9.90 -10.35 8.01
CA TRP A 12 9.74 -8.96 8.42
C TRP A 12 8.27 -8.59 8.68
N ALA A 13 7.36 -8.98 7.78
CA ALA A 13 5.94 -8.70 7.92
C ALA A 13 5.34 -9.42 9.13
N TRP A 14 5.72 -10.67 9.35
CA TRP A 14 5.32 -11.46 10.52
C TRP A 14 5.77 -10.86 11.83
N ASP A 15 6.81 -10.02 11.87
CA ASP A 15 7.24 -9.33 13.08
C ASP A 15 6.69 -7.91 13.21
N THR A 16 6.61 -7.19 12.09
CA THR A 16 6.35 -5.74 12.06
C THR A 16 4.87 -5.41 11.85
N LEU A 17 4.13 -6.18 11.05
CA LEU A 17 2.73 -5.89 10.71
C LEU A 17 1.76 -6.42 11.79
N LYS A 18 1.99 -6.04 13.04
CA LYS A 18 1.16 -6.39 14.21
C LYS A 18 0.56 -5.15 14.84
N GLY A 19 -0.60 -5.30 15.49
CA GLY A 19 -1.24 -4.19 16.21
C GLY A 19 -1.96 -3.20 15.30
N GLN A 20 -2.12 -1.97 15.76
CA GLN A 20 -2.93 -0.97 15.08
C GLN A 20 -2.12 -0.15 14.09
N TRP A 21 -2.32 -0.46 12.81
CA TRP A 21 -1.93 0.40 11.69
C TRP A 21 -3.07 1.35 11.34
N THR A 22 -2.72 2.58 10.97
CA THR A 22 -3.70 3.59 10.60
C THR A 22 -3.67 3.92 9.11
N THR A 23 -4.77 4.47 8.61
CA THR A 23 -4.82 5.04 7.27
C THR A 23 -4.85 6.55 7.37
N LEU A 24 -3.88 7.21 6.76
CA LEU A 24 -3.77 8.66 6.75
C LEU A 24 -4.73 9.24 5.69
N VAL A 25 -5.45 10.29 6.09
CA VAL A 25 -6.24 11.13 5.19
C VAL A 25 -5.32 12.16 4.56
N THR A 26 -5.49 12.44 3.27
CA THR A 26 -4.75 13.48 2.56
C THR A 26 -5.43 14.83 2.81
N PRO A 27 -4.84 15.77 3.57
CA PRO A 27 -5.44 17.06 3.81
C PRO A 27 -5.22 17.99 2.61
N PHE A 28 -6.15 18.93 2.41
CA PHE A 28 -6.09 19.93 1.35
C PHE A 28 -6.24 21.35 1.92
N THR A 29 -5.62 22.31 1.24
CA THR A 29 -5.79 23.74 1.51
C THR A 29 -7.14 24.23 0.95
N PRO A 30 -7.61 25.44 1.33
CA PRO A 30 -8.80 26.05 0.73
C PRO A 30 -8.73 26.23 -0.79
N ASP A 31 -7.52 26.26 -1.36
CA ASP A 31 -7.26 26.36 -2.80
C ASP A 31 -7.13 24.98 -3.49
N ASN A 32 -7.59 23.91 -2.83
CA ASN A 32 -7.55 22.52 -3.30
C ASN A 32 -6.14 22.02 -3.66
N GLN A 33 -5.11 22.54 -3.00
CA GLN A 33 -3.75 21.98 -3.08
C GLN A 33 -3.53 21.02 -1.92
N VAL A 34 -2.69 20.00 -2.10
CA VAL A 34 -2.31 19.12 -0.99
C VAL A 34 -1.64 19.93 0.12
N ASP A 35 -2.17 19.85 1.35
CA ASP A 35 -1.59 20.51 2.52
C ASP A 35 -0.47 19.66 3.11
N LEU A 36 0.74 19.78 2.57
CA LEU A 36 1.90 18.96 2.98
C LEU A 36 2.29 19.17 4.45
N GLU A 37 2.20 20.40 4.97
CA GLU A 37 2.49 20.66 6.39
C GLU A 37 1.37 20.12 7.29
N GLY A 38 0.12 20.16 6.84
CA GLY A 38 -0.99 19.43 7.44
C GLY A 38 -0.76 17.92 7.47
N MET A 39 -0.27 17.35 6.37
CA MET A 39 0.05 15.94 6.26
C MET A 39 1.10 15.52 7.30
N LYS A 40 2.21 16.26 7.38
CA LYS A 40 3.27 16.04 8.39
C LYS A 40 2.75 16.20 9.82
N ARG A 41 1.90 17.19 10.08
CA ARG A 41 1.27 17.41 11.40
C ARG A 41 0.37 16.23 11.79
N ASN A 42 -0.43 15.71 10.85
CA ASN A 42 -1.28 14.56 11.07
C ASN A 42 -0.46 13.29 11.35
N VAL A 43 0.62 13.06 10.60
CA VAL A 43 1.56 11.95 10.85
C VAL A 43 2.08 11.98 12.27
N ARG A 44 2.67 13.11 12.71
CA ARG A 44 3.20 13.25 14.07
C ARG A 44 2.12 13.06 15.13
N HIS A 45 0.93 13.61 14.91
CA HIS A 45 -0.19 13.47 15.84
C HIS A 45 -0.61 12.00 15.99
N VAL A 46 -0.80 11.29 14.87
CA VAL A 46 -1.26 9.89 14.88
C VAL A 46 -0.21 8.95 15.46
N ARG A 47 1.08 9.20 15.21
CA ARG A 47 2.18 8.49 15.87
C ARG A 47 2.12 8.66 17.39
N ASN A 48 1.87 9.88 17.88
CA ASN A 48 1.73 10.16 19.31
C ASN A 48 0.51 9.49 19.96
N LEU A 49 -0.48 9.04 19.18
CA LEU A 49 -1.61 8.26 19.69
C LEU A 49 -1.27 6.78 19.93
N GLY A 50 -0.05 6.33 19.62
CA GLY A 50 0.42 4.97 19.88
C GLY A 50 0.13 3.96 18.76
N THR A 51 -0.14 4.44 17.55
CA THR A 51 -0.24 3.57 16.37
C THR A 51 1.14 3.03 15.99
N VAL A 52 1.20 1.78 15.53
CA VAL A 52 2.46 1.07 15.28
C VAL A 52 2.98 1.23 13.84
N GLY A 53 2.17 1.82 12.96
CA GLY A 53 2.53 2.15 11.59
C GLY A 53 1.39 2.85 10.87
N ALA A 54 1.65 3.35 9.67
CA ALA A 54 0.66 4.06 8.89
C ALA A 54 0.75 3.87 7.38
N GLY A 55 -0.39 4.03 6.72
CA GLY A 55 -0.51 4.03 5.28
C GLY A 55 -0.88 5.39 4.71
N CYS A 56 -0.26 5.82 3.61
CA CYS A 56 -0.63 7.03 2.89
C CYS A 56 -1.14 6.74 1.48
N THR A 57 -1.93 7.66 0.92
CA THR A 57 -2.60 7.47 -0.38
C THR A 57 -3.40 6.17 -0.45
N TRP A 58 -3.92 5.66 0.66
CA TRP A 58 -4.82 4.50 0.65
C TRP A 58 -6.26 4.95 0.34
N ASN A 59 -7.25 4.08 0.53
CA ASN A 59 -8.66 4.41 0.26
C ASN A 59 -9.13 5.71 0.96
N MET A 60 -8.87 5.84 2.27
CA MET A 60 -9.20 7.07 3.02
C MET A 60 -8.28 8.26 2.71
N GLY A 61 -7.15 8.00 2.05
CA GLY A 61 -6.26 9.04 1.51
C GLY A 61 -6.62 9.44 0.09
N GLU A 62 -7.74 8.94 -0.44
CA GLU A 62 -8.33 9.32 -1.74
C GLU A 62 -7.39 9.16 -2.93
N PHE A 63 -6.67 8.04 -2.98
CA PHE A 63 -5.65 7.79 -4.02
C PHE A 63 -6.13 7.98 -5.47
N TRP A 64 -7.43 7.80 -5.73
CA TRP A 64 -8.05 7.95 -7.04
C TRP A 64 -8.29 9.41 -7.45
N SER A 65 -8.35 10.35 -6.49
CA SER A 65 -8.55 11.76 -6.77
C SER A 65 -7.24 12.53 -6.93
N LEU A 66 -6.13 11.94 -6.49
CA LEU A 66 -4.80 12.52 -6.58
C LEU A 66 -4.15 12.22 -7.93
N SER A 67 -3.49 13.22 -8.51
CA SER A 67 -2.54 13.02 -9.60
C SER A 67 -1.33 12.21 -9.14
N HIS A 68 -0.58 11.67 -10.10
CA HIS A 68 0.67 10.98 -9.83
C HIS A 68 1.65 11.82 -8.99
N ASN A 69 1.79 13.11 -9.35
CA ASN A 69 2.69 14.02 -8.65
C ASN A 69 2.22 14.32 -7.23
N GLU A 70 0.91 14.49 -7.01
CA GLU A 70 0.37 14.68 -5.67
C GLU A 70 0.58 13.44 -4.79
N ARG A 71 0.46 12.23 -5.36
CA ARG A 71 0.78 10.99 -4.64
C ARG A 71 2.25 10.94 -4.21
N ILE A 72 3.17 11.33 -5.09
CA ILE A 72 4.60 11.46 -4.78
C ILE A 72 4.81 12.48 -3.64
N GLN A 73 4.22 13.67 -3.73
CA GLN A 73 4.35 14.70 -2.69
C GLN A 73 3.81 14.24 -1.33
N VAL A 74 2.70 13.49 -1.31
CA VAL A 74 2.16 12.88 -0.09
C VAL A 74 3.13 11.84 0.47
N MET A 75 3.71 10.98 -0.38
CA MET A 75 4.69 9.98 0.05
C MET A 75 5.92 10.65 0.68
N ASP A 76 6.44 11.71 0.07
CA ASP A 76 7.59 12.46 0.59
C ASP A 76 7.29 13.08 1.95
N ALA A 77 6.13 13.75 2.10
CA ALA A 77 5.72 14.35 3.36
C ALA A 77 5.53 13.30 4.47
N VAL A 78 5.05 12.11 4.13
CA VAL A 78 4.87 11.00 5.08
C VAL A 78 6.22 10.42 5.49
N ALA A 79 7.12 10.16 4.53
CA ALA A 79 8.46 9.64 4.81
C ALA A 79 9.26 10.61 5.70
N GLU A 80 9.20 11.91 5.40
CA GLU A 80 9.87 12.93 6.20
C GLU A 80 9.35 12.97 7.65
N ALA A 81 8.04 12.88 7.86
CA ALA A 81 7.44 13.01 9.18
C ALA A 81 7.38 11.71 9.99
N ALA A 82 7.43 10.55 9.34
CA ALA A 82 7.43 9.25 10.02
C ALA A 82 8.73 9.02 10.81
N GLU A 83 9.84 9.54 10.27
CA GLU A 83 11.20 9.21 10.70
C GLU A 83 11.48 7.70 10.53
N SER A 84 12.74 7.27 10.47
CA SER A 84 13.11 5.87 10.17
C SER A 84 12.69 4.81 11.21
N SER A 85 11.91 5.20 12.23
CA SER A 85 11.52 4.35 13.37
C SER A 85 10.05 3.96 13.38
N TRP A 86 9.24 4.48 12.45
CA TRP A 86 7.81 4.20 12.39
C TRP A 86 7.45 3.63 11.01
N PRO A 87 7.09 2.34 10.93
CA PRO A 87 6.80 1.69 9.66
C PRO A 87 5.72 2.39 8.84
N ILE A 88 5.99 2.62 7.56
CA ILE A 88 5.06 3.29 6.64
C ILE A 88 4.79 2.49 5.38
N GLY A 89 3.56 2.59 4.89
CA GLY A 89 3.12 1.95 3.66
C GLY A 89 2.50 2.92 2.64
N ALA A 90 2.70 2.64 1.36
CA ALA A 90 2.19 3.43 0.25
C ALA A 90 1.21 2.61 -0.57
N HIS A 91 0.08 3.20 -1.01
CA HIS A 91 -0.74 2.56 -2.04
C HIS A 91 -0.16 2.87 -3.41
N VAL A 92 -0.02 1.86 -4.27
CA VAL A 92 0.59 2.03 -5.60
C VAL A 92 -0.31 1.65 -6.76
N THR A 93 -1.53 1.15 -6.51
CA THR A 93 -2.50 0.85 -7.57
C THR A 93 -2.67 2.00 -8.56
N SER A 94 -2.61 1.66 -9.84
CA SER A 94 -3.01 2.50 -10.98
C SER A 94 -3.51 1.62 -12.11
N THR A 95 -4.47 2.10 -12.90
CA THR A 95 -4.84 1.43 -14.17
C THR A 95 -3.70 1.49 -15.20
N ASN A 96 -2.72 2.38 -15.00
CA ASN A 96 -1.49 2.44 -15.76
C ASN A 96 -0.37 1.67 -15.03
N ALA A 97 0.11 0.58 -15.63
CA ALA A 97 1.16 -0.25 -15.04
C ALA A 97 2.50 0.49 -14.85
N ASN A 98 2.87 1.38 -15.78
CA ASN A 98 4.10 2.17 -15.65
C ASN A 98 3.99 3.16 -14.47
N GLU A 99 2.80 3.69 -14.23
CA GLU A 99 2.55 4.58 -13.09
C GLU A 99 2.64 3.82 -11.76
N MET A 100 2.08 2.61 -11.69
CA MET A 100 2.23 1.73 -10.53
C MET A 100 3.70 1.45 -10.22
N ILE A 101 4.49 1.09 -11.23
CA ILE A 101 5.93 0.82 -11.07
C ILE A 101 6.66 2.09 -10.61
N SER A 102 6.38 3.25 -11.22
CA SER A 102 6.97 4.54 -10.82
C SER A 102 6.70 4.87 -9.36
N LEU A 103 5.47 4.67 -8.88
CA LEU A 103 5.11 4.89 -7.47
C LEU A 103 5.81 3.90 -6.53
N ALA A 104 5.94 2.64 -6.93
CA ALA A 104 6.62 1.62 -6.14
C ALA A 104 8.11 1.93 -5.98
N GLN A 105 8.78 2.28 -7.06
CA GLN A 105 10.19 2.67 -7.06
C GLN A 105 10.43 3.94 -6.24
N HIS A 106 9.52 4.92 -6.35
CA HIS A 106 9.58 6.12 -5.51
C HIS A 106 9.43 5.79 -4.02
N ALA A 107 8.44 4.97 -3.67
CA ALA A 107 8.24 4.53 -2.29
C ALA A 107 9.47 3.80 -1.73
N GLU A 108 10.09 2.91 -2.51
CA GLU A 108 11.33 2.22 -2.16
C GLU A 108 12.48 3.20 -1.93
N ALA A 109 12.66 4.18 -2.82
CA ALA A 109 13.68 5.22 -2.70
C ALA A 109 13.49 6.12 -1.47
N GLN A 110 12.23 6.43 -1.10
CA GLN A 110 11.90 7.20 0.10
C GLN A 110 11.95 6.35 1.39
N GLY A 111 12.18 5.04 1.27
CA GLY A 111 12.33 4.15 2.42
C GLY A 111 11.02 3.71 3.05
N PHE A 112 9.95 3.60 2.25
CA PHE A 112 8.74 2.91 2.67
C PHE A 112 9.02 1.42 2.93
N ASP A 113 8.21 0.83 3.81
CA ASP A 113 8.35 -0.57 4.21
C ASP A 113 7.27 -1.48 3.63
N LEU A 114 6.19 -0.94 3.07
CA LEU A 114 5.07 -1.72 2.59
C LEU A 114 4.40 -1.06 1.39
N LEU A 115 4.09 -1.85 0.37
CA LEU A 115 3.22 -1.44 -0.73
C LEU A 115 1.84 -2.06 -0.55
N ILE A 116 0.80 -1.25 -0.72
CA ILE A 116 -0.57 -1.72 -0.91
C ILE A 116 -0.89 -1.66 -2.39
N VAL A 117 -1.37 -2.77 -2.94
CA VAL A 117 -1.84 -2.86 -4.32
C VAL A 117 -3.20 -3.56 -4.36
N ALA A 118 -4.08 -3.08 -5.22
CA ALA A 118 -5.37 -3.65 -5.53
C ALA A 118 -5.46 -3.93 -7.03
N PRO A 119 -6.46 -4.69 -7.50
CA PRO A 119 -6.71 -4.84 -8.93
C PRO A 119 -6.93 -3.47 -9.61
N PRO A 120 -6.40 -3.24 -10.83
CA PRO A 120 -6.72 -2.06 -11.62
C PRO A 120 -8.20 -2.11 -12.03
N TYR A 121 -9.01 -1.32 -11.33
CA TYR A 121 -10.47 -1.36 -11.31
C TYR A 121 -11.15 -1.17 -12.68
N MET A 122 -10.46 -0.61 -13.68
CA MET A 122 -10.98 -0.49 -15.05
C MET A 122 -10.61 -1.69 -15.94
N ALA A 123 -9.44 -2.29 -15.75
CA ALA A 123 -8.81 -3.18 -16.73
C ALA A 123 -8.94 -4.67 -16.39
N THR A 124 -8.79 -5.07 -15.13
CA THR A 124 -8.80 -6.50 -14.75
C THR A 124 -10.20 -7.05 -14.64
N LYS A 125 -10.42 -8.24 -15.23
CA LYS A 125 -11.69 -8.98 -15.21
C LYS A 125 -11.54 -10.45 -14.80
N THR A 126 -10.31 -10.98 -14.77
CA THR A 126 -10.03 -12.36 -14.35
C THR A 126 -8.97 -12.40 -13.25
N GLU A 127 -8.96 -13.47 -12.45
CA GLU A 127 -7.95 -13.67 -11.39
C GLU A 127 -6.54 -13.77 -11.97
N ASP A 128 -6.37 -14.41 -13.12
CA ASP A 128 -5.06 -14.53 -13.79
C ASP A 128 -4.46 -13.16 -14.12
N GLN A 129 -5.28 -12.22 -14.60
CA GLN A 129 -4.83 -10.85 -14.88
C GLN A 129 -4.44 -10.09 -13.60
N VAL A 130 -5.15 -10.34 -12.49
CA VAL A 130 -4.78 -9.77 -11.18
C VAL A 130 -3.43 -10.32 -10.73
N ILE A 131 -3.24 -11.64 -10.84
CA ILE A 131 -1.99 -12.30 -10.46
C ILE A 131 -0.83 -11.77 -11.32
N GLU A 132 -1.02 -11.64 -12.63
CA GLU A 132 0.00 -11.09 -13.54
C GLU A 132 0.35 -9.63 -13.20
N TYR A 133 -0.65 -8.81 -12.91
CA TYR A 133 -0.43 -7.41 -12.51
C TYR A 133 0.36 -7.30 -11.20
N VAL A 134 0.06 -8.14 -10.20
CA VAL A 134 0.81 -8.17 -8.93
C VAL A 134 2.21 -8.74 -9.12
N ARG A 135 2.40 -9.75 -9.99
CA ARG A 135 3.75 -10.23 -10.38
C ARG A 135 4.57 -9.13 -11.03
N LEU A 136 3.98 -8.36 -11.93
CA LEU A 136 4.66 -7.23 -12.57
C LEU A 136 5.15 -6.21 -11.54
N LEU A 137 4.33 -5.89 -10.52
CA LEU A 137 4.77 -5.05 -9.40
C LEU A 137 5.93 -5.72 -8.64
N ALA A 138 5.74 -6.98 -8.23
CA ALA A 138 6.72 -7.73 -7.47
C ALA A 138 8.08 -7.82 -8.16
N ASP A 139 8.13 -7.95 -9.48
CA ASP A 139 9.37 -8.02 -10.25
C ASP A 139 10.13 -6.68 -10.34
N ASN A 140 9.51 -5.57 -9.92
CA ASN A 140 10.08 -4.21 -10.01
C ASN A 140 10.30 -3.54 -8.64
N THR A 141 10.24 -4.29 -7.53
CA THR A 141 10.54 -3.81 -6.18
C THR A 141 10.90 -4.95 -5.24
N ASP A 142 11.75 -4.68 -4.26
CA ASP A 142 12.06 -5.61 -3.17
C ASP A 142 11.12 -5.44 -1.97
N LEU A 143 10.32 -4.38 -1.95
CA LEU A 143 9.39 -4.10 -0.86
C LEU A 143 8.32 -5.18 -0.72
N ALA A 144 7.89 -5.38 0.53
CA ALA A 144 6.73 -6.17 0.90
C ALA A 144 5.47 -5.60 0.25
N ILE A 145 4.63 -6.50 -0.25
CA ILE A 145 3.37 -6.18 -0.93
C ILE A 145 2.24 -6.80 -0.13
N MET A 146 1.25 -5.98 0.21
CA MET A 146 -0.02 -6.44 0.77
C MET A 146 -1.13 -6.17 -0.24
N PHE A 147 -1.79 -7.24 -0.65
CA PHE A 147 -2.85 -7.18 -1.63
C PHE A 147 -4.18 -6.74 -0.99
N TYR A 148 -4.80 -5.71 -1.53
CA TYR A 148 -6.08 -5.20 -1.06
C TYR A 148 -7.25 -5.85 -1.83
N ASN A 149 -7.85 -6.86 -1.21
CA ASN A 149 -8.97 -7.62 -1.76
C ASN A 149 -10.30 -6.97 -1.32
N SER A 150 -10.92 -6.20 -2.21
CA SER A 150 -12.15 -5.45 -1.91
C SER A 150 -13.04 -5.33 -3.15
N PRO A 151 -14.37 -5.43 -2.99
CA PRO A 151 -15.29 -5.37 -4.13
C PRO A 151 -15.28 -4.00 -4.83
N GLN A 152 -14.73 -2.98 -4.17
CA GLN A 152 -14.54 -1.64 -4.75
C GLN A 152 -13.67 -1.67 -6.02
N PHE A 153 -12.84 -2.71 -6.20
CA PHE A 153 -11.97 -2.86 -7.38
C PHE A 153 -12.57 -3.76 -8.48
N GLY A 154 -13.81 -4.20 -8.33
CA GLY A 154 -14.55 -4.93 -9.36
C GLY A 154 -14.29 -6.44 -9.44
N ILE A 155 -13.27 -6.95 -8.74
CA ILE A 155 -13.00 -8.38 -8.62
C ILE A 155 -12.57 -8.74 -7.19
N ILE A 156 -13.13 -9.83 -6.66
CA ILE A 156 -12.71 -10.46 -5.42
C ILE A 156 -12.04 -11.78 -5.77
N MET A 157 -10.84 -11.99 -5.25
CA MET A 157 -10.10 -13.25 -5.46
C MET A 157 -10.78 -14.41 -4.72
N SER A 158 -10.94 -15.54 -5.39
CA SER A 158 -11.26 -16.83 -4.81
C SER A 158 -10.12 -17.33 -3.89
N PRO A 159 -10.39 -18.29 -2.99
CA PRO A 159 -9.32 -18.90 -2.18
C PRO A 159 -8.19 -19.50 -3.03
N TYR A 160 -8.52 -20.11 -4.18
CA TYR A 160 -7.53 -20.67 -5.10
C TYR A 160 -6.65 -19.58 -5.72
N GLY A 161 -7.26 -18.54 -6.31
CA GLY A 161 -6.52 -17.43 -6.89
C GLY A 161 -5.71 -16.65 -5.86
N MET A 162 -6.24 -16.49 -4.65
CA MET A 162 -5.51 -15.91 -3.53
C MET A 162 -4.30 -16.75 -3.15
N GLY A 163 -4.41 -18.09 -3.11
CA GLY A 163 -3.28 -18.98 -2.88
C GLY A 163 -2.17 -18.81 -3.92
N GLN A 164 -2.54 -18.63 -5.20
CA GLN A 164 -1.57 -18.32 -6.26
C GLN A 164 -0.92 -16.95 -6.06
N LEU A 165 -1.68 -15.93 -5.67
CA LEU A 165 -1.17 -14.59 -5.42
C LEU A 165 -0.21 -14.55 -4.23
N CYS A 166 -0.52 -15.26 -3.14
CA CYS A 166 0.35 -15.40 -1.97
C CYS A 166 1.62 -16.24 -2.23
N SER A 167 1.71 -16.94 -3.35
CA SER A 167 2.94 -17.67 -3.73
C SER A 167 4.05 -16.74 -4.29
N ILE A 168 3.72 -15.47 -4.55
CA ILE A 168 4.69 -14.47 -4.99
C ILE A 168 5.58 -14.08 -3.78
N PRO A 169 6.93 -14.13 -3.88
CA PRO A 169 7.81 -14.11 -2.71
C PRO A 169 7.62 -12.95 -1.72
N ASN A 170 7.44 -11.73 -2.22
CA ASN A 170 7.23 -10.53 -1.41
C ASN A 170 5.76 -10.14 -1.25
N VAL A 171 4.81 -11.00 -1.61
CA VAL A 171 3.42 -10.82 -1.17
C VAL A 171 3.30 -11.39 0.24
N VAL A 172 3.12 -10.47 1.21
CA VAL A 172 3.23 -10.79 2.63
C VAL A 172 1.89 -10.86 3.36
N GLY A 173 0.80 -10.45 2.70
CA GLY A 173 -0.51 -10.46 3.33
C GLY A 173 -1.63 -9.93 2.45
N VAL A 174 -2.83 -9.99 3.01
CA VAL A 174 -4.06 -9.54 2.38
C VAL A 174 -4.76 -8.54 3.28
N LYS A 175 -5.03 -7.35 2.74
CA LYS A 175 -5.96 -6.40 3.36
C LYS A 175 -7.36 -6.77 2.88
N GLY A 176 -8.22 -7.20 3.80
CA GLY A 176 -9.64 -7.49 3.53
C GLY A 176 -10.54 -6.39 4.06
N SER A 177 -11.60 -6.04 3.31
CA SER A 177 -12.70 -5.19 3.81
C SER A 177 -13.96 -5.99 4.16
N GLN A 178 -13.87 -7.33 4.13
CA GLN A 178 -14.94 -8.23 4.49
C GLN A 178 -14.42 -9.24 5.52
N LEU A 179 -15.19 -9.45 6.58
CA LEU A 179 -15.09 -10.64 7.41
C LEU A 179 -15.71 -11.79 6.61
N GLN A 180 -14.92 -12.46 5.77
CA GLN A 180 -15.31 -13.81 5.35
C GLN A 180 -14.87 -14.76 6.47
N SER A 181 -15.74 -14.93 7.46
CA SER A 181 -15.60 -15.92 8.53
C SER A 181 -15.77 -17.37 8.06
N ALA A 182 -15.69 -17.62 6.75
CA ALA A 182 -15.80 -18.93 6.15
C ALA A 182 -14.65 -19.12 5.16
N ASN A 183 -13.94 -20.25 5.30
CA ASN A 183 -12.93 -20.80 4.39
C ASN A 183 -11.45 -20.63 4.78
N PHE A 184 -11.13 -20.61 6.07
CA PHE A 184 -9.86 -21.13 6.56
C PHE A 184 -10.10 -22.45 7.32
N TYR A 185 -10.50 -23.48 6.58
CA TYR A 185 -10.51 -24.88 7.03
C TYR A 185 -9.92 -25.74 5.92
#